data_AF-A0A3N9WEC8-F1
#
_entry.id   AF-A0A3N9WEC8-F1
#
_cell.length_a   1.000
_cell.length_b   1.000
_cell.length_c   1.000
_cell.angle_alpha   90.00
_cell.angle_beta   90.00
_cell.angle_gamma   90.00
#
_symmetry.space_group_name_H-M   'P 1'
#
loop_
_entity.id
_entity.type
_entity.pdbx_description
1 polymer ?
#
loop_
_entity_poly.entity_id
_entity_poly.type
_entity_poly.pdbx_seq_one_letter_code
_entity_poly.pdbx_strand_id
1 'polypeptide(L)'
;MQRLTDKAAAGARIRLAFADPDSAHVIERDALEQIGGTLPGRIRNALNFCEPLHDVDGVAIGLHAVHLYNSVFRFDNQMIVTPHLYRARGYQHPVLHLRELSPHGIFASFADQFEQVWQTTTAYPSEPAS
;
A
#
# COMPACT_ATOMS: atom_id res chain seq x y z
N MET A 1 -13.38 -7.44 -0.86
CA MET A 1 -12.34 -8.48 -0.99
C MET A 1 -12.65 -9.52 -2.06
N GLN A 2 -13.90 -9.94 -2.27
CA GLN A 2 -14.27 -10.95 -3.30
C GLN A 2 -13.56 -10.79 -4.66
N ARG A 3 -13.54 -9.58 -5.24
CA ARG A 3 -12.87 -9.35 -6.54
C ARG A 3 -11.37 -9.67 -6.52
N LEU A 4 -10.67 -9.44 -5.41
CA LEU A 4 -9.25 -9.79 -5.26
C LEU A 4 -9.10 -11.30 -5.13
N THR A 5 -9.97 -11.95 -4.37
CA THR A 5 -10.03 -13.42 -4.27
C THR A 5 -10.25 -14.07 -5.63
N ASP A 6 -11.22 -13.59 -6.42
CA ASP A 6 -11.51 -14.11 -7.76
C ASP A 6 -10.31 -13.94 -8.70
N LYS A 7 -9.61 -12.80 -8.61
CA LYS A 7 -8.41 -12.53 -9.39
C LYS A 7 -7.26 -13.45 -9.00
N ALA A 8 -7.06 -13.68 -7.70
CA ALA A 8 -6.04 -14.59 -7.20
C ALA A 8 -6.31 -16.03 -7.66
N ALA A 9 -7.56 -16.49 -7.55
CA ALA A 9 -8.00 -17.80 -8.06
C ALA A 9 -7.81 -17.95 -9.58
N ALA A 10 -7.88 -16.84 -10.34
CA ALA A 10 -7.56 -16.79 -11.76
C ALA A 10 -6.05 -16.69 -12.06
N GLY A 11 -5.18 -16.81 -11.04
CA GLY A 11 -3.72 -16.83 -11.18
C GLY A 11 -3.02 -15.48 -10.99
N ALA A 12 -3.73 -14.43 -10.59
CA ALA A 12 -3.09 -13.14 -10.32
C ALA A 12 -2.28 -13.16 -9.02
N ARG A 13 -1.06 -12.63 -9.05
CA ARG A 13 -0.28 -12.37 -7.84
C ARG A 13 -0.65 -11.01 -7.26
N ILE A 14 -1.10 -10.98 -6.01
CA ILE A 14 -1.59 -9.77 -5.34
C ILE A 14 -0.69 -9.48 -4.13
N ARG A 15 -0.21 -8.24 -4.03
CA ARG A 15 0.59 -7.77 -2.89
C ARG A 15 0.01 -6.47 -2.37
N LEU A 16 -0.25 -6.42 -1.07
CA LEU A 16 -0.78 -5.24 -0.37
C LEU A 16 0.22 -4.80 0.69
N ALA A 17 0.83 -3.62 0.50
CA ALA A 17 1.75 -3.03 1.47
C ALA A 17 1.04 -1.92 2.23
N PHE A 18 0.99 -2.03 3.55
CA PHE A 18 0.42 -1.00 4.42
C PHE A 18 1.52 -0.42 5.31
N ALA A 19 1.41 0.85 5.66
CA ALA A 19 2.24 1.39 6.74
C ALA A 19 1.89 0.67 8.04
N ASP A 20 2.91 0.33 8.82
CA ASP A 20 2.75 -0.21 10.16
C ASP A 20 2.03 0.84 11.05
N PRO A 21 0.84 0.55 11.59
CA PRO A 21 0.08 1.51 12.39
C PRO A 21 0.82 1.96 13.66
N ASP A 22 1.82 1.20 14.12
CA ASP A 22 2.60 1.48 15.32
C ASP A 22 3.94 2.19 14.99
N SER A 23 4.23 2.44 13.71
CA SER A 23 5.42 3.17 13.28
C SER A 23 5.36 4.66 13.64
N ALA A 24 6.49 5.22 14.09
CA ALA A 24 6.66 6.66 14.32
C ALA A 24 6.28 7.50 13.08
N HIS A 25 6.52 6.99 11.86
CA HIS A 25 6.22 7.70 10.62
C HIS A 25 4.73 7.87 10.36
N VAL A 26 3.90 6.96 10.86
CA VAL A 26 2.43 7.12 10.82
C VAL A 26 1.99 8.25 11.73
N ILE A 27 2.58 8.37 12.92
CA ILE A 27 2.28 9.47 13.85
C ILE A 27 2.73 10.82 13.27
N GLU A 28 3.93 10.89 12.70
CA GLU A 28 4.42 12.09 12.02
C GLU A 28 3.51 12.50 10.86
N ARG A 29 3.05 11.53 10.07
CA ARG A 29 2.15 11.78 8.94
C ARG A 29 0.79 12.29 9.40
N ASP A 30 0.22 11.69 10.45
CA ASP A 30 -1.03 12.16 11.04
C ASP A 30 -0.94 13.63 11.47
N ALA A 31 0.14 13.99 12.16
CA ALA A 31 0.39 15.36 12.59
C ALA A 31 0.52 16.33 11.41
N LEU A 32 1.22 15.93 10.34
CA LEU A 32 1.39 16.73 9.12
C LEU A 32 0.07 16.98 8.38
N GLU A 33 -0.80 15.99 8.32
CA GLU A 33 -2.12 16.10 7.68
C GLU A 33 -3.21 16.66 8.63
N GLN A 34 -2.87 16.85 9.91
CA GLN A 34 -3.75 17.35 10.97
C GLN A 34 -5.01 16.49 11.11
N ILE A 35 -4.83 15.16 11.16
CA ILE A 35 -5.93 14.17 11.20
C ILE A 35 -6.34 13.80 12.64
N GLY A 36 -5.68 14.37 13.65
CA GLY A 36 -6.10 14.27 15.05
C GLY A 36 -5.87 12.90 15.68
N GLY A 37 -4.82 12.19 15.28
CA GLY A 37 -4.42 10.88 15.82
C GLY A 37 -5.22 9.70 15.29
N THR A 38 -5.96 9.88 14.19
CA THR A 38 -6.88 8.84 13.66
C THR A 38 -6.22 7.93 12.63
N LEU A 39 -5.06 8.30 12.06
CA LEU A 39 -4.42 7.53 10.99
C LEU A 39 -4.07 6.08 11.40
N PRO A 40 -3.49 5.79 12.58
CA PRO A 40 -3.27 4.41 13.01
C PRO A 40 -4.56 3.57 13.03
N GLY A 41 -5.66 4.15 13.53
CA GLY A 41 -6.96 3.49 13.56
C GLY A 41 -7.52 3.22 12.17
N ARG A 42 -7.33 4.16 11.22
CA ARG A 42 -7.73 3.99 9.82
C ARG A 42 -6.95 2.86 9.13
N ILE A 43 -5.65 2.75 9.41
CA ILE A 43 -4.82 1.64 8.91
C ILE A 43 -5.31 0.31 9.47
N ARG A 44 -5.51 0.20 10.80
CA ARG A 44 -6.04 -1.03 11.43
C ARG A 44 -7.41 -1.42 10.86
N ASN A 45 -8.29 -0.45 10.61
CA ASN A 45 -9.57 -0.70 9.98
C ASN A 45 -9.42 -1.25 8.54
N ALA A 46 -8.48 -0.70 7.75
CA ALA A 46 -8.19 -1.20 6.41
C ALA A 46 -7.64 -2.64 6.44
N LEU A 47 -6.77 -2.97 7.41
CA LEU A 47 -6.27 -4.32 7.63
C LEU A 47 -7.40 -5.29 8.00
N ASN A 48 -8.32 -4.91 8.88
CA ASN A 48 -9.50 -5.72 9.21
C ASN A 48 -10.35 -6.03 7.98
N PHE A 49 -10.53 -5.07 7.07
CA PHE A 49 -11.22 -5.34 5.79
C PHE A 49 -10.47 -6.36 4.91
N CYS A 50 -9.16 -6.52 5.10
CA CYS A 50 -8.34 -7.49 4.39
C CYS A 50 -8.29 -8.87 5.04
N GLU A 51 -8.88 -9.06 6.23
CA GLU A 51 -8.94 -10.36 6.92
C GLU A 51 -9.37 -11.53 6.01
N PRO A 52 -10.39 -11.40 5.13
CA PRO A 52 -10.79 -12.49 4.23
C PRO A 52 -9.75 -12.87 3.17
N LEU A 53 -8.63 -12.14 3.08
CA LEU A 53 -7.54 -12.39 2.13
C LEU A 53 -6.35 -13.13 2.75
N HIS A 54 -6.30 -13.30 4.08
CA HIS A 54 -5.14 -13.87 4.76
C HIS A 54 -4.82 -15.30 4.28
N ASP A 55 -5.84 -16.10 4.01
CA ASP A 55 -5.71 -17.50 3.59
C ASP A 55 -5.93 -17.69 2.07
N VAL A 56 -5.87 -16.61 1.28
CA VAL A 56 -6.05 -16.69 -0.17
C VAL A 56 -4.71 -16.89 -0.86
N ASP A 57 -4.52 -18.07 -1.46
CA ASP A 57 -3.35 -18.38 -2.27
C ASP A 57 -3.09 -17.30 -3.34
N GLY A 58 -1.84 -16.84 -3.42
CA GLY A 58 -1.43 -15.79 -4.36
C GLY A 58 -1.63 -14.36 -3.84
N VAL A 59 -2.21 -14.17 -2.65
CA VAL A 59 -2.28 -12.88 -1.96
C VAL A 59 -1.25 -12.82 -0.85
N ALA A 60 -0.53 -11.70 -0.74
CA ALA A 60 0.35 -11.41 0.38
C ALA A 60 0.09 -10.00 0.91
N ILE A 61 0.07 -9.86 2.24
CA ILE A 61 -0.07 -8.58 2.93
C ILE A 61 1.19 -8.36 3.77
N GLY A 62 1.71 -7.14 3.72
CA GLY A 62 2.91 -6.75 4.46
C GLY A 62 2.77 -5.38 5.10
N LEU A 63 3.37 -5.22 6.28
CA LEU A 63 3.51 -3.94 6.98
C LEU A 63 4.91 -3.39 6.81
N HIS A 64 5.05 -2.09 6.55
CA HIS A 64 6.34 -1.42 6.44
C HIS A 64 6.41 -0.16 7.31
N ALA A 65 7.61 0.21 7.75
CA ALA A 65 7.90 1.44 8.49
C ALA A 65 8.68 2.45 7.62
N VAL A 66 8.27 2.61 6.36
CA VAL A 66 8.89 3.58 5.42
C VAL A 66 8.06 4.86 5.40
N HIS A 67 8.72 6.03 5.36
CA HIS A 67 8.03 7.29 5.10
C HIS A 67 7.27 7.24 3.76
N LEU A 68 5.95 7.42 3.82
CA LEU A 68 5.11 7.45 2.64
C LEU A 68 5.26 8.79 1.92
N TYR A 69 5.68 8.79 0.65
CA TYR A 69 5.70 9.97 -0.22
C TYR A 69 4.57 9.96 -1.25
N ASN A 70 4.00 8.79 -1.50
CA ASN A 70 2.89 8.56 -2.40
C ASN A 70 2.08 7.32 -1.96
N SER A 71 0.93 7.13 -2.57
CA SER A 71 0.30 5.82 -2.69
C SER A 71 0.38 5.33 -4.13
N VAL A 72 0.61 4.03 -4.32
CA VAL A 72 0.73 3.39 -5.64
C VAL A 72 -0.26 2.24 -5.72
N PHE A 73 -1.06 2.22 -6.79
CA PHE A 73 -1.93 1.10 -7.16
C PHE A 73 -1.55 0.63 -8.56
N ARG A 74 -0.96 -0.56 -8.68
CA ARG A 74 -0.52 -1.11 -9.96
C ARG A 74 -1.41 -2.29 -10.36
N PHE A 75 -1.80 -2.31 -11.63
CA PHE A 75 -2.52 -3.40 -12.29
C PHE A 75 -1.82 -3.68 -13.61
N ASP A 76 -1.02 -4.75 -13.65
CA ASP A 76 -0.20 -5.13 -14.82
C ASP A 76 0.67 -3.95 -15.30
N ASN A 77 0.33 -3.38 -16.46
CA ASN A 77 1.00 -2.27 -17.14
C ASN A 77 0.30 -0.92 -16.94
N GLN A 78 -0.66 -0.83 -16.00
CA GLN A 78 -1.36 0.38 -15.60
C GLN A 78 -1.05 0.70 -14.14
N MET A 79 -0.92 1.98 -13.81
CA MET A 79 -0.64 2.41 -12.45
C MET A 79 -1.35 3.72 -12.12
N ILE A 80 -1.95 3.79 -10.94
CA ILE A 80 -2.44 5.01 -10.34
C ILE A 80 -1.45 5.41 -9.24
N VAL A 81 -0.90 6.61 -9.34
CA VAL A 81 0.03 7.15 -8.35
C VAL A 81 -0.56 8.43 -7.77
N THR A 82 -0.52 8.55 -6.45
CA THR A 82 -0.96 9.74 -5.74
C THR A 82 0.22 10.32 -4.96
N PRO A 83 1.01 11.24 -5.54
CA PRO A 83 2.04 11.97 -4.80
C PRO A 83 1.41 12.81 -3.70
N HIS A 84 1.97 12.77 -2.50
CA HIS A 84 1.43 13.51 -1.38
C HIS A 84 1.94 14.96 -1.37
N LEU A 85 1.04 15.90 -1.58
CA LEU A 85 1.29 17.33 -1.36
C LEU A 85 1.44 17.66 0.13
N TYR A 86 2.38 18.55 0.45
CA TYR A 86 2.62 19.00 1.82
C TYR A 86 1.36 19.63 2.45
N ARG A 87 0.97 19.16 3.64
CA ARG A 87 -0.22 19.59 4.40
C ARG A 87 -1.57 19.47 3.68
N ALA A 88 -1.62 18.78 2.55
CA ALA A 88 -2.87 18.41 1.90
C ALA A 88 -3.46 17.17 2.57
N ARG A 89 -4.79 17.06 2.57
CA ARG A 89 -5.52 15.92 3.14
C ARG A 89 -6.06 15.04 2.03
N GLY A 90 -5.85 13.73 2.12
CA GLY A 90 -6.56 12.71 1.34
C GLY A 90 -6.88 13.11 -0.11
N TYR A 91 -8.14 13.51 -0.35
CA TYR A 91 -8.67 13.87 -1.68
C TYR A 91 -8.00 15.07 -2.36
N GLN A 92 -7.25 15.89 -1.62
CA GLN A 92 -6.55 17.06 -2.16
C GLN A 92 -5.26 16.69 -2.90
N HIS A 93 -4.77 15.46 -2.73
CA HIS A 93 -3.59 15.00 -3.45
C HIS A 93 -3.93 14.72 -4.93
N PRO A 94 -3.03 15.07 -5.86
CA PRO A 94 -3.22 14.79 -7.28
C PRO A 94 -3.17 13.30 -7.54
N VAL A 95 -3.86 12.87 -8.60
CA VAL A 95 -3.83 11.49 -9.08
C VAL A 95 -3.24 11.48 -10.48
N LEU A 96 -2.20 10.67 -10.67
CA LEU A 96 -1.58 10.42 -11.96
C LEU A 96 -1.97 9.02 -12.43
N HIS A 97 -2.47 8.92 -13.66
CA HIS A 97 -2.64 7.63 -14.33
C HIS A 97 -1.48 7.41 -15.28
N LEU A 98 -0.67 6.38 -14.99
CA LEU A 98 0.53 6.03 -15.73
C LEU A 98 0.33 4.72 -16.48
N ARG A 99 0.91 4.66 -17.67
CA ARG A 99 0.97 3.46 -18.51
C ARG A 99 2.43 3.09 -18.70
N GLU A 100 2.74 1.80 -18.67
CA GLU A 100 4.06 1.32 -19.05
C GLU A 100 4.24 1.47 -20.57
N LEU A 101 5.09 2.40 -20.98
CA LEU A 101 5.40 2.67 -22.39
C LEU A 101 6.86 2.33 -22.76
N SER A 102 7.68 2.02 -21.75
CA SER A 102 9.11 1.76 -21.88
C SER A 102 9.59 1.03 -20.62
N PRO A 103 10.59 0.13 -20.74
CA PRO A 103 11.23 -0.49 -19.57
C PRO A 103 11.97 0.50 -18.67
N HIS A 104 12.21 1.72 -19.15
CA HIS A 104 12.82 2.81 -18.40
C HIS A 104 11.89 4.04 -18.44
N GLY A 105 11.60 4.63 -17.29
CA GLY A 105 10.76 5.82 -17.20
C GLY A 105 9.95 5.86 -15.92
N ILE A 106 9.01 6.80 -15.83
CA ILE A 106 8.25 7.09 -14.61
C ILE A 106 7.49 5.87 -14.06
N PHE A 107 6.93 5.03 -14.94
CA PHE A 107 6.26 3.80 -14.53
C PHE A 107 7.26 2.83 -13.87
N ALA A 108 8.38 2.56 -14.54
CA ALA A 108 9.43 1.67 -14.02
C ALA A 108 9.99 2.20 -12.69
N SER A 109 10.22 3.51 -12.56
CA SER A 109 10.70 4.11 -11.31
C SER A 109 9.75 3.90 -10.13
N PHE A 110 8.44 4.07 -10.32
CA PHE A 110 7.47 3.79 -9.24
C PHE A 110 7.29 2.29 -8.99
N ALA A 111 7.39 1.45 -10.01
CA ALA A 111 7.36 0.00 -9.85
C ALA A 111 8.57 -0.49 -9.03
N ASP A 112 9.76 -0.01 -9.33
CA ASP A 112 10.99 -0.33 -8.60
C ASP A 112 10.92 0.18 -7.16
N GLN A 113 10.39 1.40 -6.94
CA GLN A 113 10.15 1.92 -5.59
C GLN A 113 9.24 0.99 -4.78
N PHE A 114 8.15 0.49 -5.36
CA PHE A 114 7.28 -0.46 -4.69
C PHE A 114 8.02 -1.74 -4.31
N GLU A 115 8.85 -2.30 -5.19
CA GLU A 115 9.65 -3.50 -4.87
C GLU A 115 10.62 -3.25 -3.71
N GLN A 116 11.30 -2.10 -3.69
CA GLN A 116 12.19 -1.72 -2.59
C GLN A 116 11.43 -1.61 -1.27
N VAL A 117 10.24 -0.99 -1.25
CA VAL A 117 9.39 -0.93 -0.05
C VAL A 117 8.93 -2.33 0.34
N TRP A 118 8.49 -3.15 -0.62
CA TRP A 118 8.01 -4.51 -0.37
C TRP A 118 9.07 -5.38 0.32
N GLN A 119 10.34 -5.24 -0.05
CA GLN A 119 11.45 -5.96 0.59
C GLN A 119 11.65 -5.60 2.07
N THR A 120 11.15 -4.44 2.51
CA THR A 120 11.19 -4.03 3.93
C THR A 120 9.97 -4.49 4.72
N THR A 121 8.98 -5.09 4.06
CA THR A 121 7.74 -5.47 4.73
C THR A 121 7.93 -6.66 5.65
N THR A 122 7.22 -6.63 6.78
CA THR A 122 6.98 -7.82 7.62
C THR A 122 5.61 -8.40 7.25
N ALA A 123 5.51 -9.73 7.16
CA ALA A 123 4.27 -10.40 6.81
C ALA A 123 3.13 -10.06 7.79
N TYR A 124 1.91 -9.94 7.25
CA TYR A 124 0.71 -9.68 8.02
C TYR A 124 -0.44 -10.63 7.61
N PRO A 125 -1.15 -11.26 8.57
CA PRO A 125 -0.86 -11.25 10.01
C PRO A 125 0.50 -11.92 10.27
N SER A 126 1.15 -11.54 11.37
CA SER A 126 2.36 -12.24 11.82
C SER A 126 2.01 -13.71 12.06
N GLU A 127 2.87 -14.63 11.63
CA GLU A 127 2.70 -16.03 12.07
C GLU A 127 2.65 -16.05 13.61
N PRO A 128 1.71 -16.81 14.22
CA PRO A 128 1.70 -16.96 15.65
C PRO A 128 3.06 -17.51 16.09
N ALA A 129 3.71 -16.83 17.04
CA ALA A 129 4.95 -17.31 17.63
C ALA A 129 4.71 -18.73 18.15
N SER A 130 5.46 -19.69 17.61
CA SER A 130 5.37 -21.11 17.97
C SER A 130 5.74 -21.37 19.43
#